data_AF-A0A1C6F868-F1
#
_entry.id   AF-A0A1C6F868-F1
#
_cell.length_a   1.000
_cell.length_b   1.000
_cell.length_c   1.000
_cell.angle_alpha   90.00
_cell.angle_beta   90.00
_cell.angle_gamma   90.00
#
_symmetry.space_group_name_H-M   'P 1'
#
loop_
_entity.id
_entity.type
_entity.pdbx_description
1 polymer ?
#
loop_
_entity_poly.entity_id
_entity_poly.type
_entity_poly.pdbx_seq_one_letter_code
_entity_poly.pdbx_strand_id
1 'polypeptide(L)' 'MRKSELLSEYIYNRRVFLEHEVQQLQENLRYRSISSVDCLELIIAQERLAMFIEVTRDVTELLKLKNGIPP' A
#
# COMPACT_ATOMS: atom_id res chain seq x y z
N MET A 1 19.22 -15.82 -1.72
CA MET A 1 17.81 -15.43 -1.59
C MET A 1 17.03 -15.96 -2.78
N ARG A 2 15.94 -16.69 -2.55
CA ARG A 2 15.09 -17.22 -3.63
C ARG A 2 14.22 -16.09 -4.20
N LYS A 3 13.88 -16.13 -5.49
CA LYS A 3 13.07 -15.08 -6.15
C LYS A 3 11.74 -14.81 -5.45
N SER A 4 11.12 -15.84 -4.87
CA SER A 4 9.88 -15.73 -4.08
C SER A 4 10.06 -14.96 -2.78
N GLU A 5 11.18 -15.15 -2.08
CA GLU A 5 11.49 -14.42 -0.83
C GLU A 5 11.68 -12.93 -1.14
N LEU A 6 12.40 -12.61 -2.22
CA LEU A 6 12.62 -11.23 -2.65
C LEU A 6 11.30 -10.53 -3.01
N LEU A 7 10.41 -11.24 -3.70
CA LEU A 7 9.08 -10.72 -4.01
C LEU A 7 8.26 -10.47 -2.74
N SER A 8 8.25 -11.40 -1.80
CA SER A 8 7.54 -11.24 -0.53
C SER A 8 8.06 -10.06 0.29
N GLU A 9 9.38 -9.90 0.39
CA GLU A 9 9.98 -8.75 1.08
C GLU A 9 9.65 -7.42 0.38
N TYR A 10 9.69 -7.39 -0.96
CA TYR A 10 9.27 -6.22 -1.71
C TYR A 10 7.81 -5.87 -1.45
N ILE A 11 6.90 -6.85 -1.52
CA ILE A 11 5.45 -6.65 -1.29
C ILE A 11 5.23 -6.08 0.11
N TYR A 12 5.85 -6.68 1.13
CA TYR A 12 5.72 -6.23 2.51
C TYR A 12 6.24 -4.81 2.70
N ASN A 13 7.48 -4.54 2.30
CA ASN A 13 8.10 -3.22 2.49
C ASN A 13 7.33 -2.12 1.73
N ARG A 14 6.85 -2.44 0.53
CA ARG A 14 6.10 -1.48 -0.28
C ARG A 14 4.71 -1.21 0.32
N ARG A 15 4.05 -2.23 0.86
CA ARG A 15 2.78 -2.07 1.58
C ARG A 15 2.95 -1.14 2.78
N VAL A 16 3.93 -1.42 3.65
CA VAL A 16 4.21 -0.59 4.84
C VAL A 16 4.48 0.86 4.45
N PHE A 17 5.25 1.08 3.38
CA PHE A 17 5.50 2.43 2.86
C PHE A 17 4.20 3.15 2.46
N LEU A 18 3.31 2.49 1.73
CA LEU A 18 2.05 3.07 1.27
C LEU A 18 1.06 3.32 2.42
N GLU A 19 1.00 2.41 3.41
CA GLU A 19 0.20 2.59 4.62
C GLU A 19 0.66 3.81 5.41
N HIS A 20 1.97 3.99 5.55
CA HIS A 20 2.56 5.16 6.20
C HIS A 20 2.30 6.46 5.42
N GLU A 21 2.37 6.44 4.08
CA GLU A 21 2.01 7.59 3.23
C GLU A 21 0.55 8.03 3.47
N VAL A 22 -0.38 7.07 3.50
CA VAL A 22 -1.79 7.33 3.81
C VAL A 22 -1.95 7.90 5.23
N GLN A 23 -1.28 7.32 6.23
CA GLN A 23 -1.36 7.79 7.61
C GLN A 23 -0.86 9.24 7.74
N GLN A 24 0.28 9.57 7.12
CA GLN A 24 0.81 10.93 7.15
C GLN A 24 -0.14 11.95 6.51
N LEU A 25 -0.76 11.59 5.38
CA LEU A 25 -1.74 12.47 4.72
C LEU A 25 -3.00 12.65 5.58
N GLN A 26 -3.46 11.61 6.27
CA GLN A 26 -4.57 11.71 7.22
C GLN A 26 -4.24 12.62 8.42
N GLU A 27 -3.01 12.52 8.94
CA GLU A 27 -2.54 13.38 10.02
C GLU A 27 -2.46 14.85 9.57
N ASN A 28 -1.99 15.12 8.36
CA ASN A 28 -1.93 16.48 7.80
C ASN A 28 -3.31 17.16 7.73
N LEU A 29 -4.36 16.40 7.39
CA LEU A 29 -5.73 16.92 7.36
C LEU A 29 -6.24 17.32 8.75
N ARG A 30 -5.76 16.71 9.84
CA ARG A 30 -6.24 17.02 11.19
C ARG A 30 -5.74 18.37 11.73
N TYR A 31 -4.63 18.89 11.23
CA TYR A 31 -3.90 19.99 11.89
C TYR A 31 -3.70 21.26 11.03
N ARG A 32 -4.43 21.44 9.92
CA ARG A 32 -4.26 22.60 9.01
C ARG A 32 -5.57 23.16 8.44
N SER A 33 -5.48 24.35 7.84
CA SER A 33 -6.47 24.87 6.89
C SER A 33 -6.50 23.96 5.65
N ILE A 34 -7.41 23.00 5.65
CA ILE A 34 -7.53 21.98 4.60
C ILE A 34 -7.98 22.63 3.29
N SER A 35 -7.30 22.30 2.19
CA SER A 35 -7.74 22.56 0.83
C SER A 35 -8.35 21.32 0.20
N SER A 36 -9.09 21.50 -0.89
CA SER A 36 -9.59 20.38 -1.70
C SER A 36 -8.45 19.55 -2.31
N VAL A 37 -7.27 20.12 -2.51
CA VAL A 37 -6.09 19.43 -3.03
C VAL A 37 -5.58 18.42 -2.00
N ASP A 38 -5.52 18.79 -0.71
CA ASP A 38 -5.08 17.88 0.36
C ASP A 38 -6.01 16.64 0.44
N CYS A 39 -7.32 16.83 0.26
CA CYS A 39 -8.28 15.72 0.21
C CYS A 39 -8.05 14.83 -1.02
N LEU A 40 -7.76 15.42 -2.19
CA LEU A 40 -7.47 14.66 -3.41
C LEU A 40 -6.17 13.85 -3.27
N GLU A 41 -5.13 14.41 -2.66
CA GLU A 41 -3.89 13.70 -2.38
C GLU A 41 -4.12 12.46 -1.50
N LEU A 42 -4.94 12.60 -0.44
CA LEU A 42 -5.30 11.46 0.39
C LEU A 42 -6.08 10.39 -0.39
N ILE A 43 -7.06 10.79 -1.20
CA ILE A 43 -7.84 9.85 -2.03
C ILE A 43 -6.91 9.09 -2.97
N ILE A 44 -6.01 9.79 -3.66
CA ILE A 44 -5.05 9.17 -4.57
C ILE A 44 -4.14 8.18 -3.83
N ALA A 45 -3.65 8.54 -2.64
CA ALA A 45 -2.81 7.64 -1.84
C ALA A 45 -3.57 6.38 -1.41
N GLN A 46 -4.84 6.51 -1.01
CA GLN A 46 -5.70 5.39 -0.65
C GLN A 46 -5.94 4.45 -1.84
N GLU A 47 -6.25 4.99 -3.02
CA GLU A 47 -6.44 4.20 -4.24
C GLU A 47 -5.15 3.48 -4.67
N ARG A 48 -3.98 4.12 -4.51
CA ARG A 48 -2.68 3.47 -4.77
C ARG A 48 -2.42 2.29 -3.83
N LEU A 49 -2.75 2.43 -2.55
CA LEU A 49 -2.64 1.33 -1.59
C LEU A 49 -3.62 0.20 -1.92
N ALA A 50 -4.88 0.52 -2.21
CA ALA A 50 -5.90 -0.46 -2.57
C ALA A 50 -5.52 -1.26 -3.82
N MET A 51 -5.11 -0.56 -4.88
CA MET A 51 -4.62 -1.18 -6.12
C MET A 51 -3.39 -2.07 -5.87
N PHE A 52 -2.45 -1.62 -5.03
CA PHE A 52 -1.28 -2.43 -4.70
C PHE A 52 -1.66 -3.72 -3.98
N ILE A 53 -2.58 -3.67 -3.01
CA ILE A 53 -3.09 -4.86 -2.30
C ILE A 53 -3.76 -5.82 -3.28
N GLU A 54 -4.62 -5.32 -4.17
CA GLU A 54 -5.31 -6.14 -5.17
C GLU A 54 -4.31 -6.85 -6.10
N VAL A 55 -3.42 -6.09 -6.73
CA VAL A 55 -2.44 -6.66 -7.68
C VAL A 55 -1.49 -7.64 -7.00
N THR A 56 -1.05 -7.35 -5.78
CA THR A 56 -0.11 -8.24 -5.08
C THR A 56 -0.78 -9.53 -4.61
N ARG A 57 -2.07 -9.49 -4.25
CA ARG A 57 -2.87 -10.71 -4.04
C ARG A 57 -2.92 -11.55 -5.31
N ASP A 58 -3.29 -10.95 -6.44
CA ASP A 58 -3.42 -11.65 -7.71
C ASP A 58 -2.08 -12.27 -8.15
N VAL A 59 -0.97 -11.54 -8.00
CA VAL A 59 0.39 -12.06 -8.27
C VAL A 59 0.73 -13.24 -7.35
N THR A 60 0.39 -13.16 -6.07
CA THR A 60 0.66 -14.23 -5.08
C THR A 60 -0.12 -15.50 -5.43
N GLU A 61 -1.37 -15.35 -5.86
CA GLU A 61 -2.23 -16.45 -6.32
C GLU A 61 -1.68 -17.08 -7.62
N LEU A 62 -1.33 -16.27 -8.62
CA LEU A 62 -0.77 -16.73 -9.90
C LEU A 62 0.53 -17.53 -9.71
N LEU A 63 1.37 -17.09 -8.78
CA LEU A 63 2.63 -17.74 -8.47
C LEU A 63 2.49 -18.91 -7.48
N LYS A 64 1.27 -19.21 -7.02
CA LYS A 64 0.96 -20.26 -6.02
C LYS A 64 1.85 -20.17 -4.78
N LEU A 65 2.15 -18.94 -4.34
CA LEU A 65 2.97 -18.74 -3.15
C LEU A 65 2.13 -19.15 -1.94
N LYS A 66 2.60 -20.19 -1.21
CA LYS A 66 1.88 -20.78 -0.06
C LYS A 66 1.72 -19.83 1.13
N ASN A 67 2.39 -18.68 1.11
CA ASN A 67 2.28 -17.66 2.15
C ASN A 67 1.43 -16.53 1.55
N GLY A 68 0.12 -16.60 1.77
CA GLY A 68 -0.77 -15.49 1.48
C GLY A 68 -0.26 -14.23 2.19
N ILE A 69 -0.43 -13.08 1.55
CA ILE A 69 -0.14 -11.78 2.17
C ILE A 69 -1.02 -11.72 3.44
N PRO A 70 -0.44 -11.64 4.65
CA PRO A 70 -1.24 -11.53 5.86
C PRO A 70 -2.08 -10.24 5.78
N PRO A 71 -3.33 -10.27 6.28
CA PRO A 71 -4.24 -9.13 6.24
C PRO A 71 -3.62 -7.88 6.85
#